data_AF-A0A843S6K7-F1
#
_entry.id   AF-A0A843S6K7-F1
#
_cell.length_a   1.000
_cell.length_b   1.000
_cell.length_c   1.000
_cell.angle_alpha   90.00
_cell.angle_beta   90.00
_cell.angle_gamma   90.00
#
_symmetry.space_group_name_H-M   'P 1'
#
loop_
_entity.id
_entity.type
_entity.pdbx_description
1 polymer ?
#
loop_
_entity_poly.entity_id
_entity_poly.type
_entity_poly.pdbx_seq_one_letter_code
_entity_poly.pdbx_strand_id
1 'polypeptide(L)'
;MFPCYAKNIEDHHEGHEARYTAVAMGPNNRSHIELCLLVILCGGLLGVPLSGQNGGGTAIGEWPTYGADLRSTRYSPLDRINAGNFNELEVAWRFKTENLGPRPEFL
;
A
#
# COMPACT_ATOMS: atom_id res chain seq x y z
N MET A 1 -43.04 13.15 15.53
CA MET A 1 -43.13 13.19 14.06
C MET A 1 -42.05 14.12 13.51
N PHE A 2 -40.89 13.67 13.03
CA PHE A 2 -40.21 12.35 13.01
C PHE A 2 -38.68 12.58 12.91
N PRO A 3 -37.81 11.55 12.83
CA PRO A 3 -37.24 10.78 13.93
C PRO A 3 -35.68 10.95 13.92
N CYS A 4 -34.78 10.16 14.51
CA CYS A 4 -34.74 9.00 15.42
C CYS A 4 -33.35 9.08 16.13
N TYR A 5 -32.91 8.25 17.08
CA TYR A 5 -33.44 7.05 17.75
C TYR A 5 -32.86 7.04 19.18
N ALA A 6 -33.59 6.52 20.16
CA ALA A 6 -33.10 6.32 21.53
C ALA A 6 -33.18 4.84 21.92
N LYS A 7 -32.14 4.32 22.58
CA LYS A 7 -32.14 2.95 23.12
C LYS A 7 -32.31 3.01 24.63
N ASN A 8 -33.53 2.76 25.09
CA ASN A 8 -33.82 2.64 26.52
C ASN A 8 -33.04 1.47 27.12
N ILE A 9 -32.43 1.71 28.27
CA ILE A 9 -32.16 0.68 29.28
C ILE A 9 -33.13 0.98 30.40
N GLU A 10 -34.30 0.36 30.34
CA GLU A 10 -35.25 0.36 31.44
C GLU A 10 -34.81 -0.70 32.44
N ASP A 11 -34.57 -0.30 33.69
CA ASP A 11 -34.89 -1.14 34.84
C ASP A 11 -35.11 -0.27 36.08
N HIS A 12 -36.31 -0.40 36.63
CA HIS A 12 -36.75 0.00 37.98
C HIS A 12 -36.63 1.47 38.45
N HIS A 13 -37.72 2.20 38.17
CA HIS A 13 -38.47 3.09 39.08
C HIS A 13 -37.85 4.38 39.69
N GLU A 14 -38.67 5.44 39.63
CA GLU A 14 -38.67 6.66 40.45
C GLU A 14 -37.45 7.61 40.40
N GLY A 15 -37.61 8.66 39.60
CA GLY A 15 -37.85 9.96 40.24
C GLY A 15 -36.76 11.04 40.12
N HIS A 16 -36.81 11.78 39.01
CA HIS A 16 -36.25 13.13 38.83
C HIS A 16 -34.73 13.29 38.66
N GLU A 17 -34.40 14.25 37.79
CA GLU A 17 -33.05 14.68 37.37
C GLU A 17 -32.09 13.59 36.88
N ALA A 18 -32.14 13.33 35.57
CA ALA A 18 -30.95 12.89 34.83
C ALA A 18 -29.88 13.99 34.89
N ARG A 19 -29.07 13.98 35.96
CA ARG A 19 -27.98 14.93 36.18
C ARG A 19 -26.87 14.66 35.17
N TYR A 20 -26.94 15.31 34.02
CA TYR A 20 -25.85 15.36 33.04
C TYR A 20 -24.61 15.94 33.73
N THR A 21 -23.72 15.07 34.21
CA THR A 21 -22.44 15.44 34.80
C THR A 21 -21.50 15.89 33.68
N ALA A 22 -21.71 17.12 33.21
CA ALA A 22 -20.76 17.82 32.37
C ALA A 22 -19.42 17.86 33.11
N VAL A 23 -18.47 17.02 32.68
CA VAL A 23 -17.12 16.97 33.24
C VAL A 23 -16.48 18.31 32.92
N ALA A 24 -16.46 19.20 33.91
CA ALA A 24 -15.89 20.53 33.80
C ALA A 24 -14.39 20.40 33.53
N MET A 25 -14.01 20.54 32.27
CA MET A 25 -12.64 20.40 31.78
C MET A 25 -11.79 21.51 32.42
N GLY A 26 -11.09 21.16 33.50
CA GLY A 26 -10.35 22.13 34.32
C GLY A 26 -9.27 22.87 33.51
N PRO A 27 -8.80 24.04 33.99
CA PRO A 27 -7.86 24.89 33.23
C PRO A 27 -6.56 24.17 32.83
N ASN A 28 -6.18 23.13 33.57
CA ASN A 28 -4.98 22.32 33.33
C ASN A 28 -5.12 21.35 32.14
N ASN A 29 -6.35 21.05 31.67
CA ASN A 29 -6.57 19.97 30.69
C ASN A 29 -6.09 20.33 29.26
N ARG A 30 -5.69 21.58 29.01
CA ARG A 30 -5.19 22.04 27.71
C ARG A 30 -3.93 21.29 27.26
N SER A 31 -2.94 21.12 28.14
CA SER A 31 -1.70 20.40 27.84
C SER A 31 -1.95 18.93 27.48
N HIS A 32 -2.90 18.28 28.15
CA HIS A 32 -3.28 16.89 27.89
C HIS A 32 -3.94 16.72 26.52
N ILE A 33 -4.77 17.69 26.10
CA ILE A 33 -5.40 17.67 24.77
C ILE A 33 -4.35 17.87 23.67
N GLU A 34 -3.46 18.85 23.80
CA GLU A 34 -2.36 19.07 22.84
C GLU A 34 -1.42 17.86 22.74
N LEU A 35 -1.07 17.22 23.87
CA LEU A 35 -0.27 16.00 23.88
C LEU A 35 -0.97 14.84 23.14
N CYS A 36 -2.27 14.64 23.36
CA CYS A 36 -3.03 13.62 22.63
C CYS A 36 -3.08 13.92 21.12
N LEU A 37 -3.27 15.18 20.72
CA LEU A 37 -3.28 15.58 19.30
C LEU A 37 -1.90 15.37 18.65
N LEU A 38 -0.81 15.71 19.33
CA LEU A 38 0.56 15.46 18.85
C LEU A 38 0.87 13.96 18.75
N VAL A 39 0.47 13.15 19.73
CA VAL A 39 0.65 11.68 19.69
C VAL A 39 -0.12 11.05 18.53
N ILE A 40 -1.35 11.50 18.25
CA ILE A 40 -2.15 11.03 17.10
C ILE A 40 -1.49 11.47 15.77
N LEU A 41 -1.02 12.72 15.68
CA LEU A 41 -0.35 13.25 14.49
C LEU A 41 0.96 12.51 14.18
N CYS A 42 1.82 12.29 15.18
CA CYS A 42 3.07 11.55 15.02
C CYS A 42 2.83 10.05 14.78
N GLY A 43 1.83 9.45 15.44
CA GLY A 43 1.44 8.05 15.21
C GLY A 43 0.94 7.80 13.79
N GLY A 44 0.16 8.74 13.23
CA GLY A 44 -0.30 8.67 11.84
C GLY A 44 0.83 8.76 10.80
N LEU A 45 1.89 9.53 11.08
CA LEU A 45 3.03 9.70 10.16
C LEU A 45 3.94 8.47 10.07
N LEU A 46 4.00 7.62 11.11
CA LEU A 46 4.91 6.47 11.18
C LEU A 46 4.30 5.16 10.62
N GLY A 47 3.00 5.14 10.35
CA GLY A 47 2.25 3.91 10.01
C GLY A 47 2.12 3.57 8.52
N VAL A 48 2.71 4.35 7.60
CA VAL A 48 2.51 4.17 6.15
C VAL A 48 3.44 3.09 5.59
N PRO A 49 2.94 1.94 5.11
CA PRO A 49 3.79 0.97 4.41
C PRO A 49 4.20 1.54 3.04
N LEU A 50 5.51 1.62 2.78
CA LEU A 50 6.08 2.09 1.50
C LEU A 50 5.99 1.01 0.39
N SER A 51 4.78 0.50 0.16
CA SER A 51 4.42 -0.50 -0.85
C SER A 51 4.46 0.08 -2.28
N GLY A 52 5.62 0.59 -2.69
CA GLY A 52 5.83 1.22 -4.00
C GLY A 52 7.28 1.26 -4.49
N GLN A 53 8.26 0.80 -3.69
CA GLN A 53 9.68 0.77 -4.07
C GLN A 53 10.17 -0.60 -4.56
N ASN A 54 9.25 -1.54 -4.81
CA ASN A 54 9.62 -2.91 -5.11
C ASN A 54 10.11 -3.03 -6.56
N GLY A 55 11.42 -3.17 -6.77
CA GLY A 55 12.03 -3.61 -8.04
C GLY A 55 11.71 -5.08 -8.38
N GLY A 56 10.54 -5.57 -7.95
CA GLY A 56 10.17 -6.98 -7.95
C GLY A 56 9.80 -7.56 -9.30
N GLY A 57 9.65 -6.73 -10.36
CA GLY A 57 9.39 -7.19 -11.72
C GLY A 57 10.43 -8.21 -12.19
N THR A 58 11.71 -7.84 -12.15
CA THR A 58 12.79 -8.74 -12.59
C THR A 58 12.99 -9.94 -11.66
N ALA A 59 12.50 -9.86 -10.43
CA ALA A 59 12.51 -10.96 -9.46
C ALA A 59 11.39 -11.99 -9.69
N ILE A 60 10.31 -11.62 -10.40
CA ILE A 60 9.27 -12.56 -10.86
C ILE A 60 9.41 -12.91 -12.36
N GLY A 61 10.44 -12.41 -13.04
CA GLY A 61 10.75 -12.68 -14.45
C GLY A 61 10.25 -11.64 -15.46
N GLU A 62 9.61 -10.57 -15.00
CA GLU A 62 9.16 -9.46 -15.85
C GLU A 62 10.31 -8.50 -16.20
N TRP A 63 10.22 -7.87 -17.37
CA TRP A 63 11.15 -6.80 -17.80
C TRP A 63 10.41 -5.47 -18.04
N PRO A 64 9.91 -4.81 -16.98
CA PRO A 64 8.90 -3.75 -17.09
C PRO A 64 9.44 -2.41 -17.63
N THR A 65 10.76 -2.22 -17.67
CA THR A 65 11.40 -1.02 -18.20
C THR A 65 12.63 -1.38 -19.03
N TYR A 66 13.07 -0.51 -19.95
CA TYR A 66 14.26 -0.75 -20.78
C TYR A 66 15.53 -1.06 -19.96
N GLY A 67 15.70 -0.37 -18.82
CA GLY A 67 16.82 -0.57 -17.88
C GLY A 67 16.63 -1.72 -16.89
N ALA A 68 15.57 -2.52 -17.05
CA ALA A 68 14.96 -3.43 -16.07
C ALA A 68 14.35 -2.68 -14.87
N ASP A 69 15.10 -1.81 -14.21
CA ASP A 69 14.66 -0.95 -13.11
C ASP A 69 14.95 0.55 -13.34
N LEU A 70 14.44 1.42 -12.45
CA LEU A 70 14.61 2.89 -12.55
C LEU A 70 16.07 3.38 -12.44
N ARG A 71 16.98 2.57 -11.88
CA ARG A 71 18.43 2.83 -11.80
C ARG A 71 19.18 2.28 -13.02
N SER A 72 18.48 1.64 -13.96
CA SER A 72 19.01 1.06 -15.19
C SER A 72 20.11 0.01 -14.97
N THR A 73 19.96 -0.83 -13.93
CA THR A 73 20.95 -1.86 -13.57
C THR A 73 21.04 -3.00 -14.57
N ARG A 74 19.97 -3.23 -15.37
CA ARG A 74 19.82 -4.37 -16.29
C ARG A 74 19.97 -5.73 -15.60
N TYR A 75 19.63 -5.80 -14.30
CA TYR A 75 19.81 -6.98 -13.45
C TYR A 75 18.48 -7.71 -13.18
N SER A 76 18.52 -9.05 -13.23
CA SER A 76 17.50 -9.94 -12.68
C SER A 76 18.15 -10.88 -11.65
N PRO A 77 17.52 -11.11 -10.49
CA PRO A 77 18.02 -12.03 -9.48
C PRO A 77 17.63 -13.50 -9.73
N LEU A 78 17.10 -13.86 -10.91
CA LEU A 78 16.76 -15.24 -11.25
C LEU A 78 18.00 -16.10 -11.49
N ASP A 79 18.04 -17.28 -10.85
CA ASP A 79 19.17 -18.22 -10.80
C ASP A 79 18.96 -19.50 -11.63
N ARG A 80 17.75 -19.66 -12.21
CA ARG A 80 17.30 -20.81 -13.01
C ARG A 80 18.26 -21.17 -14.16
N ILE A 81 18.93 -20.15 -14.71
CA ILE A 81 20.03 -20.26 -15.66
C ILE A 81 21.26 -19.72 -14.95
N ASN A 82 22.32 -20.51 -14.88
CA ASN A 82 23.56 -20.19 -14.18
C ASN A 82 24.77 -20.86 -14.83
N ALA A 83 25.97 -20.60 -14.30
CA ALA A 83 27.23 -21.09 -14.87
C ALA A 83 27.36 -22.63 -14.92
N GLY A 84 26.53 -23.38 -14.19
CA GLY A 84 26.53 -24.85 -14.20
C GLY A 84 25.57 -25.50 -15.21
N ASN A 85 24.64 -24.74 -15.82
CA ASN A 85 23.66 -25.28 -16.78
C ASN A 85 23.48 -24.43 -18.06
N PHE A 86 24.21 -23.32 -18.22
CA PHE A 86 24.15 -22.48 -19.43
C PHE A 86 24.48 -23.25 -20.73
N ASN A 87 25.27 -24.32 -20.64
CA ASN A 87 25.58 -25.23 -21.75
C ASN A 87 24.41 -26.15 -22.18
N GLU A 88 23.28 -26.13 -21.47
CA GLU A 88 22.08 -26.95 -21.72
C GLU A 88 20.96 -26.14 -22.42
N LEU A 89 21.22 -24.88 -22.77
CA LEU A 89 20.21 -23.98 -23.33
C LEU A 89 19.92 -24.25 -24.81
N GLU A 90 18.68 -24.60 -25.11
CA GLU A 90 18.16 -24.76 -26.47
C GLU A 90 17.30 -23.56 -26.92
N VAL A 91 17.11 -23.43 -28.24
CA VAL A 91 16.32 -22.34 -28.83
C VAL A 91 14.83 -22.69 -28.78
N ALA A 92 14.14 -22.24 -27.73
CA ALA A 92 12.72 -22.50 -27.50
C ALA A 92 11.80 -22.01 -28.64
N TRP A 93 12.12 -20.87 -29.27
CA TRP A 93 11.39 -20.32 -30.42
C TRP A 93 12.23 -19.28 -31.17
N ARG A 94 11.76 -18.86 -32.36
CA ARG A 94 12.30 -17.72 -33.13
C ARG A 94 11.14 -16.91 -33.70
N PHE A 95 11.24 -15.58 -33.67
CA PHE A 95 10.27 -14.66 -34.26
C PHE A 95 10.88 -13.98 -35.50
N LYS A 96 10.06 -13.75 -36.54
CA LYS A 96 10.50 -13.23 -37.83
C LYS A 96 10.02 -11.79 -38.01
N THR A 97 10.96 -10.84 -38.05
CA THR A 97 10.67 -9.37 -37.99
C THR A 97 10.47 -8.70 -39.35
N GLU A 98 10.62 -9.42 -40.47
CA GLU A 98 10.57 -8.91 -41.86
C GLU A 98 9.25 -8.23 -42.30
N ASN A 99 8.20 -8.29 -41.48
CA ASN A 99 6.88 -7.73 -41.79
C ASN A 99 6.25 -7.11 -40.53
N LEU A 100 6.97 -6.16 -39.92
CA LEU A 100 6.46 -5.33 -38.82
C LEU A 100 5.93 -3.98 -39.34
N GLY A 101 6.47 -3.47 -40.46
CA GLY A 101 5.85 -2.39 -41.24
C GLY A 101 4.82 -2.87 -42.28
N PRO A 102 4.05 -1.95 -42.90
CA PRO A 102 3.13 -2.23 -44.02
C PRO A 102 3.87 -2.41 -45.37
N ARG A 103 5.18 -2.64 -45.35
CA ARG A 103 6.04 -2.86 -46.52
C ARG A 103 7.01 -3.99 -46.23
N PRO A 104 7.23 -4.92 -47.18
CA PRO A 104 8.40 -5.80 -47.18
C PRO A 104 9.70 -5.04 -46.93
N GLU A 105 10.39 -5.38 -45.85
CA GLU A 105 11.71 -4.83 -45.50
C GLU A 105 12.78 -5.93 -45.61
N PHE A 106 12.88 -6.47 -46.83
CA PHE A 106 13.84 -7.46 -47.30
C PHE A 106 14.30 -7.13 -48.73
N LEU A 107 15.56 -7.46 -49.05
CA LEU A 107 16.21 -7.34 -50.37
C LEU A 107 16.57 -8.73 -50.91
#